data_AF-A0A927P4A1-F1
#
_entry.id   AF-A0A927P4A1-F1
#
_cell.length_a   1.000
_cell.length_b   1.000
_cell.length_c   1.000
_cell.angle_alpha   90.00
_cell.angle_beta   90.00
_cell.angle_gamma   90.00
#
_symmetry.space_group_name_H-M   'P 1'
#
loop_
_entity.id
_entity.type
_entity.pdbx_description
1 polymer ?
#
loop_
_entity_poly.entity_id
_entity_poly.type
_entity_poly.pdbx_seq_one_letter_code
_entity_poly.pdbx_strand_id
1 'polypeptide(L)'
;MALLAALLMLLSVACAEITLFDSLPDTWQEDTSPLQMNVTVEAKAMSEFDEPRLALLNDLLKHLSFEIRHQRLITENQSHVTVLAEGQLVTALGLQQSDGSDAMMQLSALPHVTYSGADPVTSLLGESEDAFFGLDETSSSWLEDGYQLLMVLEETLGEYCQSKEVNTTIEDMGRARRMEDYTVSKEDAPSLAEKLSAVCPEGPLGELLGRLVFSGKQTLRVYRTEAGVPLRVEYNGACGTDEEHLRTVHILWRLRRDDTSWRDELTLTSPAQKGSDRDTLNYSQLITPKNKQRTMKGDFSYASSREGVVSTWEGEWQLKTAPAKDETKLSGEFFIRYQPEKDGDWQKTTCTPDFTLYHTEGVPTLSGTLNMKTHQDNVLKEEYLLTADIFRTGYTSWSMREETVYLDTLSADELADASQSITEAVSGEFLLNIIRFVPQEDLMFLFADLPEETVNAIMDAAKE
;
A
#
# COMPACT_ATOMS: atom_id res chain seq x y z
N MET A 1 -8.59 -25.72 4.37
CA MET A 1 -7.27 -25.19 4.77
C MET A 1 -6.57 -24.51 3.61
N ALA A 2 -6.09 -25.18 2.56
CA ALA A 2 -5.40 -24.51 1.44
C ALA A 2 -6.29 -23.53 0.62
N LEU A 3 -7.55 -23.89 0.31
CA LEU A 3 -8.51 -22.97 -0.32
C LEU A 3 -8.94 -21.85 0.64
N LEU A 4 -9.18 -22.18 1.90
CA LEU A 4 -9.53 -21.17 2.92
C LEU A 4 -8.38 -20.18 3.11
N ALA A 5 -7.14 -20.64 3.12
CA ALA A 5 -5.94 -19.81 3.13
C ALA A 5 -5.82 -19.01 1.81
N ALA A 6 -6.03 -19.62 0.64
CA ALA A 6 -6.01 -18.91 -0.64
C ALA A 6 -7.11 -17.84 -0.74
N LEU A 7 -8.29 -18.09 -0.19
CA LEU A 7 -9.42 -17.14 -0.14
C LEU A 7 -9.21 -16.06 0.91
N LEU A 8 -8.67 -16.39 2.08
CA LEU A 8 -8.27 -15.42 3.09
C LEU A 8 -7.09 -14.58 2.60
N MET A 9 -6.16 -15.15 1.83
CA MET A 9 -5.08 -14.43 1.14
C MET A 9 -5.63 -13.54 0.01
N LEU A 10 -6.60 -14.00 -0.77
CA LEU A 10 -7.25 -13.18 -1.81
C LEU A 10 -8.09 -12.05 -1.21
N LEU A 11 -8.78 -12.32 -0.09
CA LEU A 11 -9.49 -11.30 0.69
C LEU A 11 -8.52 -10.37 1.40
N SER A 12 -7.39 -10.85 1.94
CA SER A 12 -6.38 -10.01 2.58
C SER A 12 -5.59 -9.18 1.58
N VAL A 13 -5.29 -9.70 0.39
CA VAL A 13 -4.67 -8.96 -0.73
C VAL A 13 -5.65 -7.92 -1.28
N ALA A 14 -6.95 -8.25 -1.41
CA ALA A 14 -7.99 -7.30 -1.77
C ALA A 14 -8.25 -6.23 -0.68
N CYS A 15 -8.05 -6.57 0.59
CA CYS A 15 -8.17 -5.65 1.74
C CYS A 15 -6.91 -4.81 1.97
N ALA A 16 -5.71 -5.33 1.65
CA ALA A 16 -4.42 -4.63 1.75
C ALA A 16 -4.27 -3.49 0.72
N GLU A 17 -5.18 -3.44 -0.27
CA GLU A 17 -5.16 -2.51 -1.39
C GLU A 17 -6.27 -1.43 -1.35
N ILE A 18 -6.94 -1.26 -0.20
CA ILE A 18 -7.93 -0.18 -0.02
C ILE A 18 -7.27 1.22 -0.10
N THR A 19 -5.96 1.32 0.11
CA THR A 19 -5.15 2.53 -0.04
C THR A 19 -4.82 2.91 -1.50
N LEU A 20 -5.12 2.06 -2.50
CA LEU A 20 -4.84 2.35 -3.92
C LEU A 20 -5.87 3.28 -4.58
N PHE A 21 -7.05 3.46 -3.98
CA PHE A 21 -8.15 4.24 -4.58
C PHE A 21 -8.09 5.73 -4.24
N ASP A 22 -7.58 6.08 -3.06
CA ASP A 22 -7.26 7.47 -2.66
C ASP A 22 -6.24 8.13 -3.62
N SER A 23 -5.56 7.33 -4.45
CA SER A 23 -4.39 7.68 -5.28
C SER A 23 -4.66 8.12 -6.71
N LEU A 24 -5.91 8.05 -7.17
CA LEU A 24 -6.17 8.25 -8.59
C LEU A 24 -6.16 9.76 -8.96
N PRO A 25 -5.62 10.15 -10.13
CA PRO A 25 -5.45 11.57 -10.52
C PRO A 25 -6.77 12.36 -10.49
N ASP A 26 -6.76 13.68 -10.23
CA ASP A 26 -7.90 14.62 -10.07
C ASP A 26 -9.24 14.31 -10.77
N THR A 27 -9.24 13.74 -11.99
CA THR A 27 -10.47 13.25 -12.67
C THR A 27 -11.12 12.03 -12.00
N TRP A 28 -10.38 11.36 -11.14
CA TRP A 28 -10.70 10.17 -10.36
C TRP A 28 -10.77 10.44 -8.85
N GLN A 29 -10.56 11.69 -8.41
CA GLN A 29 -10.71 12.09 -7.00
C GLN A 29 -12.07 11.62 -6.44
N GLU A 30 -12.03 10.98 -5.28
CA GLU A 30 -13.16 10.30 -4.65
C GLU A 30 -14.28 11.24 -4.19
N ASP A 31 -13.99 12.53 -4.10
CA ASP A 31 -14.86 13.61 -3.59
C ASP A 31 -16.18 13.82 -4.38
N THR A 32 -16.40 13.07 -5.45
CA THR A 32 -17.57 13.23 -6.33
C THR A 32 -18.46 12.00 -6.46
N SER A 33 -17.93 10.76 -6.30
CA SER A 33 -18.71 9.51 -6.34
C SER A 33 -17.88 8.27 -5.99
N PRO A 34 -18.50 7.22 -5.39
CA PRO A 34 -17.82 5.97 -5.05
C PRO A 34 -17.16 5.27 -6.24
N LEU A 35 -16.08 4.57 -5.96
CA LEU A 35 -15.36 3.73 -6.90
C LEU A 35 -15.72 2.27 -6.68
N GLN A 36 -15.88 1.53 -7.77
CA GLN A 36 -16.05 0.09 -7.75
C GLN A 36 -15.03 -0.54 -8.70
N MET A 37 -14.35 -1.57 -8.22
CA MET A 37 -13.42 -2.41 -8.96
C MET A 37 -13.95 -3.84 -8.96
N ASN A 38 -14.12 -4.39 -10.15
CA ASN A 38 -14.42 -5.79 -10.34
C ASN A 38 -13.13 -6.51 -10.73
N VAL A 39 -12.77 -7.57 -10.01
CA VAL A 39 -11.54 -8.34 -10.22
C VAL A 39 -11.86 -9.79 -10.48
N THR A 40 -11.21 -10.38 -11.47
CA THR A 40 -11.16 -11.83 -11.68
C THR A 40 -9.71 -12.29 -11.69
N VAL A 41 -9.45 -13.51 -11.23
CA VAL A 41 -8.10 -14.04 -11.06
C VAL A 41 -7.95 -15.34 -11.85
N GLU A 42 -6.85 -15.48 -12.57
CA GLU A 42 -6.41 -16.73 -13.18
C GLU A 42 -5.04 -17.11 -12.62
N ALA A 43 -4.91 -18.33 -12.09
CA ALA A 43 -3.63 -18.85 -11.62
C ALA A 43 -2.88 -19.52 -12.78
N LYS A 44 -1.76 -18.94 -13.21
CA LYS A 44 -0.91 -19.45 -14.29
C LYS A 44 0.13 -20.45 -13.79
N ALA A 45 0.59 -20.30 -12.56
CA ALA A 45 1.50 -21.24 -11.90
C ALA A 45 1.28 -21.19 -10.38
N MET A 46 1.35 -22.35 -9.74
CA MET A 46 1.46 -22.49 -8.29
C MET A 46 2.28 -23.73 -7.96
N SER A 47 3.35 -23.58 -7.19
CA SER A 47 4.32 -24.66 -6.93
C SER A 47 3.74 -25.83 -6.15
N GLU A 48 2.67 -25.59 -5.41
CA GLU A 48 1.91 -26.53 -4.59
C GLU A 48 1.01 -27.43 -5.45
N PHE A 49 0.66 -27.01 -6.67
CA PHE A 49 -0.28 -27.69 -7.55
C PHE A 49 0.38 -28.15 -8.85
N ASP A 50 0.09 -29.39 -9.25
CA ASP A 50 0.45 -29.86 -10.58
C ASP A 50 -0.51 -29.28 -11.65
N GLU A 51 -0.18 -29.45 -12.93
CA GLU A 51 -0.99 -28.93 -14.04
C GLU A 51 -2.48 -29.34 -13.96
N PRO A 52 -2.84 -30.61 -13.64
CA PRO A 52 -4.24 -31.00 -13.46
C PRO A 52 -4.93 -30.27 -12.32
N ARG A 53 -4.30 -30.17 -11.14
CA ARG A 53 -4.91 -29.50 -9.98
C ARG A 53 -5.03 -27.99 -10.19
N LEU A 54 -4.09 -27.38 -10.91
CA LEU A 54 -4.16 -25.98 -11.33
C LEU A 54 -5.29 -25.75 -12.34
N ALA A 55 -5.53 -26.67 -13.27
CA ALA A 55 -6.66 -26.60 -14.20
C ALA A 55 -8.00 -26.64 -13.44
N LEU A 56 -8.15 -27.57 -12.49
CA LEU A 56 -9.34 -27.65 -11.64
C LEU A 56 -9.56 -26.36 -10.83
N LEU A 57 -8.49 -25.73 -10.34
CA LEU A 57 -8.61 -24.45 -9.66
C LEU A 57 -9.13 -23.36 -10.60
N ASN A 58 -8.58 -23.26 -11.80
CA ASN A 58 -9.03 -22.25 -12.78
C ASN A 58 -10.47 -22.53 -13.24
N ASP A 59 -10.89 -23.80 -13.29
CA ASP A 59 -12.28 -24.16 -13.50
C ASP A 59 -13.19 -23.64 -12.39
N LEU A 60 -12.76 -23.61 -11.13
CA LEU A 60 -13.51 -22.95 -10.06
C LEU A 60 -13.45 -21.41 -10.19
N LEU A 61 -12.25 -20.85 -10.38
CA LEU A 61 -12.02 -19.40 -10.37
C LEU A 61 -12.76 -18.67 -11.50
N LYS A 62 -13.04 -19.31 -12.64
CA LYS A 62 -13.80 -18.71 -13.75
C LYS A 62 -15.22 -18.26 -13.36
N HIS A 63 -15.77 -18.85 -12.30
CA HIS A 63 -17.09 -18.51 -11.77
C HIS A 63 -17.02 -17.39 -10.73
N LEU A 64 -15.83 -17.09 -10.21
CA LEU A 64 -15.63 -16.16 -9.11
C LEU A 64 -15.21 -14.79 -9.60
N SER A 65 -15.76 -13.76 -8.95
CA SER A 65 -15.31 -12.39 -9.11
C SER A 65 -15.34 -11.69 -7.76
N PHE A 66 -14.48 -10.69 -7.62
CA PHE A 66 -14.36 -9.87 -6.43
C PHE A 66 -14.81 -8.45 -6.79
N GLU A 67 -15.77 -7.92 -6.05
CA GLU A 67 -16.20 -6.53 -6.13
C GLU A 67 -15.62 -5.79 -4.93
N ILE A 68 -14.72 -4.85 -5.19
CA ILE A 68 -14.16 -3.94 -4.20
C ILE A 68 -14.79 -2.58 -4.43
N ARG A 69 -15.43 -2.01 -3.42
CA ARG A 69 -16.03 -0.67 -3.48
C ARG A 69 -15.39 0.21 -2.42
N HIS A 70 -15.00 1.40 -2.83
CA HIS A 70 -14.53 2.44 -1.93
C HIS A 70 -15.37 3.70 -2.05
N GLN A 71 -15.69 4.30 -0.91
CA GLN A 71 -16.49 5.52 -0.82
C GLN A 71 -15.95 6.41 0.29
N ARG A 72 -15.46 7.58 -0.10
CA ARG A 72 -15.08 8.66 0.80
C ARG A 72 -16.20 9.68 0.96
N LEU A 73 -16.49 9.99 2.22
CA LEU A 73 -17.40 11.04 2.67
C LEU A 73 -16.59 12.06 3.49
N ILE A 74 -17.20 13.22 3.79
CA ILE A 74 -16.50 14.37 4.41
C ILE A 74 -15.73 14.00 5.69
N THR A 75 -16.25 13.06 6.48
CA THR A 75 -15.67 12.67 7.78
C THR A 75 -15.58 11.15 7.95
N GLU A 76 -15.71 10.41 6.85
CA GLU A 76 -15.95 8.98 6.91
C GLU A 76 -15.53 8.28 5.62
N ASN A 77 -14.78 7.18 5.75
CA ASN A 77 -14.41 6.30 4.65
C ASN A 77 -15.14 4.97 4.81
N GLN A 78 -15.68 4.45 3.71
CA GLN A 78 -16.33 3.15 3.65
C GLN A 78 -15.68 2.30 2.56
N SER A 79 -15.39 1.04 2.91
CA SER A 79 -14.84 0.05 1.99
C SER A 79 -15.65 -1.23 2.07
N HIS A 80 -15.96 -1.83 0.93
CA HIS A 80 -16.69 -3.09 0.87
C HIS A 80 -15.97 -4.04 -0.07
N VAL A 81 -15.73 -5.26 0.39
CA VAL A 81 -15.20 -6.36 -0.41
C VAL A 81 -16.27 -7.43 -0.50
N THR A 82 -16.68 -7.76 -1.71
CA THR A 82 -17.73 -8.75 -1.98
C THR A 82 -17.17 -9.83 -2.88
N VAL A 83 -17.37 -11.10 -2.51
CA VAL A 83 -17.11 -12.23 -3.38
C VAL A 83 -18.41 -12.64 -4.05
N LEU A 84 -18.38 -12.78 -5.37
CA LEU A 84 -19.50 -13.19 -6.19
C LEU A 84 -19.18 -14.51 -6.89
N ALA A 85 -20.14 -15.42 -6.96
CA ALA A 85 -20.12 -16.58 -7.83
C ALA A 85 -21.25 -16.45 -8.84
N GLU A 86 -20.93 -16.44 -10.14
CA GLU A 86 -21.93 -16.22 -11.20
C GLU A 86 -22.77 -14.94 -10.98
N GLY A 87 -22.13 -13.89 -10.43
CA GLY A 87 -22.77 -12.62 -10.08
C GLY A 87 -23.69 -12.66 -8.86
N GLN A 88 -23.79 -13.79 -8.14
CA GLN A 88 -24.53 -13.91 -6.88
C GLN A 88 -23.60 -13.75 -5.69
N LEU A 89 -24.09 -13.08 -4.63
CA LEU A 89 -23.34 -12.89 -3.38
C LEU A 89 -22.95 -14.23 -2.75
N VAL A 90 -21.65 -14.44 -2.57
CA VAL A 90 -21.11 -15.57 -1.82
C VAL A 90 -20.83 -15.15 -0.39
N THR A 91 -20.05 -14.07 -0.21
CA THR A 91 -19.79 -13.46 1.10
C THR A 91 -19.33 -12.02 0.90
N ALA A 92 -19.49 -11.17 1.90
CA ALA A 92 -19.07 -9.78 1.88
C ALA A 92 -18.55 -9.29 3.23
N LEU A 93 -17.58 -8.40 3.16
CA LEU A 93 -16.98 -7.68 4.28
C LEU A 93 -17.14 -6.18 4.02
N GLY A 94 -17.62 -5.44 5.02
CA GLY A 94 -17.73 -3.98 5.00
C GLY A 94 -16.90 -3.38 6.13
N LEU A 95 -16.23 -2.28 5.83
CA LEU A 95 -15.45 -1.46 6.76
C LEU A 95 -15.94 -0.02 6.68
N GLN A 96 -16.05 0.61 7.84
CA GLN A 96 -16.36 2.02 8.00
C GLN A 96 -15.37 2.63 8.98
N GLN A 97 -14.74 3.72 8.61
CA GLN A 97 -13.82 4.47 9.46
C GLN A 97 -14.29 5.92 9.49
N SER A 98 -14.57 6.47 10.68
CA SER A 98 -14.89 7.89 10.81
C SER A 98 -13.79 8.61 11.59
N ASP A 99 -13.56 9.88 11.25
CA ASP A 99 -12.49 10.68 11.83
C ASP A 99 -12.58 10.72 13.37
N GLY A 100 -11.51 10.30 14.04
CA GLY A 100 -11.42 10.32 15.51
C GLY A 100 -12.30 9.29 16.22
N SER A 101 -12.75 8.24 15.52
CA SER A 101 -13.51 7.13 16.08
C SER A 101 -12.92 5.77 15.69
N ASP A 102 -13.31 4.72 16.41
CA ASP A 102 -12.97 3.34 16.08
C ASP A 102 -13.49 2.96 14.70
N ALA A 103 -12.73 2.12 14.00
CA ALA A 103 -13.19 1.49 12.77
C ALA A 103 -14.24 0.42 13.09
N MET A 104 -15.22 0.31 12.20
CA MET A 104 -16.32 -0.65 12.30
C MET A 104 -16.24 -1.67 11.16
N MET A 105 -16.42 -2.94 11.49
CA MET A 105 -16.43 -4.06 10.56
C MET A 105 -17.76 -4.81 10.60
N GLN A 106 -18.28 -5.14 9.43
CA GLN A 106 -19.47 -5.98 9.25
C GLN A 106 -19.20 -7.10 8.25
N LEU A 107 -19.83 -8.26 8.49
CA LEU A 107 -19.73 -9.44 7.64
C LEU A 107 -21.13 -9.90 7.21
N SER A 108 -21.29 -10.35 5.97
CA SER A 108 -22.56 -10.95 5.51
C SER A 108 -22.94 -12.20 6.30
N ALA A 109 -21.95 -13.02 6.67
CA ALA A 109 -22.13 -14.24 7.45
C ALA A 109 -22.66 -14.00 8.87
N LEU A 110 -22.49 -12.79 9.41
CA LEU A 110 -22.96 -12.38 10.73
C LEU A 110 -23.82 -11.11 10.61
N PRO A 111 -25.01 -11.20 10.01
CA PRO A 111 -25.80 -10.04 9.58
C PRO A 111 -26.46 -9.26 10.72
N HIS A 112 -26.17 -9.61 11.98
CA HIS A 112 -26.70 -8.96 13.18
C HIS A 112 -25.61 -8.27 14.01
N VAL A 113 -24.33 -8.43 13.67
CA VAL A 113 -23.20 -7.95 14.49
C VAL A 113 -22.36 -6.92 13.74
N THR A 114 -21.95 -5.86 14.43
CA THR A 114 -20.90 -4.92 14.02
C THR A 114 -19.74 -5.03 15.01
N TYR A 115 -18.52 -5.21 14.52
CA TYR A 115 -17.31 -5.22 15.36
C TYR A 115 -16.65 -3.84 15.31
N SER A 116 -16.29 -3.28 16.47
CA SER A 116 -15.70 -1.94 16.58
C SER A 116 -14.37 -2.00 17.30
N GLY A 117 -13.34 -1.35 16.77
CA GLY A 117 -12.03 -1.20 17.41
C GLY A 117 -11.06 -0.37 16.55
N ALA A 118 -9.83 -0.17 17.03
CA ALA A 118 -8.83 0.60 16.27
C ALA A 118 -8.52 -0.04 14.90
N ASP A 119 -8.39 -1.37 14.87
CA ASP A 119 -8.23 -2.16 13.65
C ASP A 119 -8.94 -3.52 13.81
N PRO A 120 -10.26 -3.57 13.50
CA PRO A 120 -11.04 -4.78 13.68
C PRO A 120 -10.64 -5.90 12.72
N VAL A 121 -10.09 -5.56 11.55
CA VAL A 121 -9.65 -6.56 10.55
C VAL A 121 -8.46 -7.33 11.10
N THR A 122 -7.39 -6.62 11.49
CA THR A 122 -6.19 -7.26 12.03
C THR A 122 -6.50 -8.01 13.32
N SER A 123 -7.34 -7.43 14.19
CA SER A 123 -7.70 -8.04 15.47
C SER A 123 -8.46 -9.36 15.33
N LEU A 124 -9.29 -9.52 14.29
CA LEU A 124 -10.17 -10.69 14.13
C LEU A 124 -9.72 -11.65 13.04
N LEU A 125 -9.08 -11.17 11.99
CA LEU A 125 -8.63 -11.95 10.82
C LEU A 125 -7.10 -12.15 10.79
N GLY A 126 -6.35 -11.44 11.64
CA GLY A 126 -4.89 -11.52 11.73
C GLY A 126 -4.17 -10.49 10.87
N GLU A 127 -2.86 -10.33 11.10
CA GLU A 127 -1.98 -9.49 10.29
C GLU A 127 -1.77 -10.14 8.91
N SER A 128 -1.88 -9.36 7.83
CA SER A 128 -1.38 -9.79 6.52
C SER A 128 0.12 -9.50 6.43
N GLU A 129 0.95 -10.53 6.26
CA GLU A 129 2.40 -10.38 6.12
C GLU A 129 2.80 -9.67 4.79
N ASP A 130 1.90 -9.59 3.82
CA ASP A 130 2.12 -9.04 2.48
C ASP A 130 1.65 -7.58 2.34
N ALA A 131 2.03 -6.71 3.27
CA ALA A 131 1.97 -5.28 2.98
C ALA A 131 2.98 -4.99 1.86
N PHE A 132 2.52 -4.54 0.68
CA PHE A 132 3.38 -4.01 -0.38
C PHE A 132 4.05 -2.71 0.08
N PHE A 133 5.03 -2.83 0.99
CA PHE A 133 5.81 -1.72 1.51
C PHE A 133 6.40 -0.91 0.36
N GLY A 134 6.07 0.38 0.32
CA GLY A 134 6.59 1.33 -0.67
C GLY A 134 5.72 1.48 -1.93
N LEU A 135 4.58 0.80 -2.01
CA LEU A 135 3.53 1.09 -3.01
C LEU A 135 2.28 1.72 -2.38
N ASP A 136 2.26 1.86 -1.06
CA ASP A 136 1.38 2.80 -0.40
C ASP A 136 1.87 4.23 -0.66
N GLU A 137 0.96 5.13 -1.01
CA GLU A 137 1.26 6.51 -1.43
C GLU A 137 2.08 7.31 -0.42
N THR A 138 2.20 6.84 0.82
CA THR A 138 3.02 7.42 1.87
C THR A 138 4.42 7.76 1.36
N SER A 139 5.06 6.89 0.59
CA SER A 139 6.42 7.15 0.10
C SER A 139 6.51 8.34 -0.88
N SER A 140 5.54 8.49 -1.78
CA SER A 140 5.49 9.58 -2.75
C SER A 140 4.96 10.88 -2.12
N SER A 141 3.98 10.78 -1.21
CA SER A 141 3.47 11.92 -0.45
C SER A 141 4.54 12.49 0.46
N TRP A 142 5.39 11.67 1.09
CA TRP A 142 6.50 12.14 1.91
C TRP A 142 7.53 12.94 1.11
N LEU A 143 7.83 12.55 -0.13
CA LEU A 143 8.72 13.32 -1.01
C LEU A 143 8.06 14.62 -1.49
N GLU A 144 6.75 14.66 -1.66
CA GLU A 144 6.04 15.90 -2.00
C GLU A 144 5.94 16.83 -0.79
N ASP A 145 5.49 16.34 0.36
CA ASP A 145 5.42 17.07 1.63
C ASP A 145 6.79 17.62 2.03
N GLY A 146 7.84 16.79 1.87
CA GLY A 146 9.22 17.20 2.10
C GLY A 146 9.67 18.30 1.15
N TYR A 147 9.25 18.26 -0.12
CA TYR A 147 9.54 19.33 -1.08
C TYR A 147 8.86 20.64 -0.68
N GLN A 148 7.58 20.60 -0.31
CA GLN A 148 6.83 21.77 0.14
C GLN A 148 7.42 22.35 1.43
N LEU A 149 7.79 21.50 2.39
CA LEU A 149 8.49 21.89 3.61
C LEU A 149 9.80 22.65 3.30
N LEU A 150 10.59 22.17 2.33
CA LEU A 150 11.83 22.83 1.91
C LEU A 150 11.58 24.19 1.26
N MET A 151 10.43 24.40 0.62
CA MET A 151 10.09 25.68 0.00
C MET A 151 9.82 26.77 1.05
N VAL A 152 9.27 26.41 2.21
CA VAL A 152 8.89 27.34 3.30
C VAL A 152 9.90 27.38 4.46
N LEU A 153 10.97 26.60 4.38
CA LEU A 153 11.96 26.43 5.47
C LEU A 153 12.57 27.74 5.98
N GLU A 154 12.78 28.74 5.11
CA GLU A 154 13.32 30.05 5.49
C GLU A 154 12.37 30.82 6.42
N GLU A 155 11.06 30.65 6.26
CA GLU A 155 10.04 31.28 7.11
C GLU A 155 10.03 30.66 8.52
N THR A 156 10.29 29.35 8.62
CA THR A 156 10.24 28.59 9.86
C THR A 156 11.55 28.61 10.65
N LEU A 157 12.68 28.42 9.96
CA LEU A 157 14.01 28.26 10.56
C LEU A 157 14.97 29.40 10.22
N GLY A 158 14.46 30.52 9.70
CA GLY A 158 15.26 31.67 9.26
C GLY A 158 16.21 32.22 10.34
N GLU A 159 15.82 32.15 11.62
CA GLU A 159 16.67 32.57 12.75
C GLU A 159 17.95 31.72 12.90
N TYR A 160 17.93 30.48 12.40
CA TYR A 160 19.06 29.55 12.43
C TYR A 160 19.88 29.55 11.12
N CYS A 161 19.48 30.36 10.13
CA CYS A 161 20.00 30.30 8.76
C CYS A 161 21.21 31.20 8.53
N GLN A 162 22.22 30.66 7.86
CA GLN A 162 23.29 31.43 7.21
C GLN A 162 23.27 31.20 5.71
N SER A 163 22.88 32.22 4.95
CA SER A 163 22.83 32.16 3.48
C SER A 163 24.13 32.67 2.85
N LYS A 164 24.58 32.02 1.77
CA LYS A 164 25.77 32.39 0.98
C LYS A 164 25.48 32.22 -0.51
N GLU A 165 26.00 33.13 -1.32
CA GLU A 165 26.03 32.96 -2.77
C GLU A 165 27.08 31.90 -3.14
N VAL A 166 26.70 30.96 -3.99
CA VAL A 166 27.55 29.86 -4.45
C VAL A 166 27.45 29.71 -5.96
N ASN A 167 28.33 28.90 -6.52
CA ASN A 167 28.34 28.65 -7.95
C ASN A 167 28.66 27.17 -8.23
N THR A 168 27.80 26.30 -7.70
CA THR A 168 28.06 24.85 -7.61
C THR A 168 27.17 24.10 -8.59
N THR A 169 27.76 23.28 -9.44
CA THR A 169 27.00 22.34 -10.28
C THR A 169 26.63 21.12 -9.43
N ILE A 170 25.35 20.82 -9.36
CA ILE A 170 24.81 19.56 -8.82
C ILE A 170 24.53 18.66 -10.01
N GLU A 171 25.23 17.52 -10.06
CA GLU A 171 25.13 16.54 -11.14
C GLU A 171 23.67 16.19 -11.45
N ASP A 172 23.31 16.24 -12.74
CA ASP A 172 21.96 16.05 -13.31
C ASP A 172 20.81 16.95 -12.79
N MET A 173 21.02 17.66 -11.68
CA MET A 173 20.00 18.52 -11.06
C MET A 173 20.07 19.97 -11.53
N GLY A 174 21.27 20.47 -11.85
CA GLY A 174 21.47 21.82 -12.35
C GLY A 174 22.49 22.62 -11.55
N ARG A 175 22.34 23.94 -11.53
CA ARG A 175 23.34 24.86 -10.95
C ARG A 175 22.78 25.61 -9.76
N ALA A 176 23.39 25.39 -8.60
CA ALA A 176 23.08 26.13 -7.38
C ALA A 176 23.74 27.51 -7.39
N ARG A 177 22.95 28.51 -6.99
CA ARG A 177 23.36 29.92 -6.84
C ARG A 177 23.30 30.40 -5.39
N ARG A 178 22.48 29.75 -4.56
CA ARG A 178 22.35 30.03 -3.13
C ARG A 178 22.59 28.76 -2.34
N MET A 179 23.26 28.90 -1.19
CA MET A 179 23.43 27.83 -0.20
C MET A 179 23.01 28.37 1.16
N GLU A 180 22.10 27.68 1.82
CA GLU A 180 21.65 27.98 3.18
C GLU A 180 22.15 26.91 4.14
N ASP A 181 22.85 27.34 5.17
CA ASP A 181 23.27 26.51 6.30
C ASP A 181 22.36 26.84 7.50
N TYR A 182 21.46 25.94 7.86
CA TYR A 182 20.67 26.01 9.08
C TYR A 182 21.38 25.23 10.19
N THR A 183 21.63 25.88 11.32
CA THR A 183 22.24 25.23 12.49
C THR A 183 21.40 25.51 13.73
N VAL A 184 20.75 24.46 14.23
CA VAL A 184 19.93 24.51 15.45
C VAL A 184 20.76 23.96 16.61
N SER A 185 20.81 24.71 17.70
CA SER A 185 21.56 24.35 18.90
C SER A 185 20.95 23.13 19.59
N LYS A 186 21.66 22.55 20.56
CA LYS A 186 21.10 21.45 21.36
C LYS A 186 19.91 21.92 22.19
N GLU A 187 19.97 23.17 22.66
CA GLU A 187 18.98 23.81 23.50
C GLU A 187 17.68 24.06 22.74
N ASP A 188 17.78 24.38 21.45
CA ASP A 188 16.63 24.69 20.59
C ASP A 188 16.08 23.46 19.87
N ALA A 189 16.85 22.38 19.75
CA ALA A 189 16.46 21.17 19.03
C ALA A 189 15.07 20.61 19.42
N PRO A 190 14.68 20.55 20.71
CA PRO A 190 13.36 20.04 21.08
C PRO A 190 12.18 20.79 20.45
N SER A 191 12.36 22.06 20.04
CA SER A 191 11.30 22.86 19.39
C SER A 191 11.07 22.49 17.92
N LEU A 192 11.94 21.67 17.32
CA LEU A 192 11.85 21.36 15.89
C LEU A 192 10.65 20.52 15.51
N ALA A 193 10.18 19.63 16.40
CA ALA A 193 8.99 18.83 16.13
C ALA A 193 7.78 19.72 15.86
N GLU A 194 7.53 20.67 16.77
CA GLU A 194 6.46 21.67 16.64
C GLU A 194 6.68 22.57 15.43
N LYS A 195 7.89 23.13 15.27
CA LYS A 195 8.18 24.07 14.17
C LYS A 195 8.03 23.42 12.79
N LEU A 196 8.52 22.20 12.60
CA LEU A 196 8.49 21.51 11.31
C LEU A 196 7.11 20.95 10.98
N SER A 197 6.43 20.34 11.95
CA SER A 197 5.07 19.81 11.74
C SER A 197 4.06 20.93 11.43
N ALA A 198 4.19 22.10 12.06
CA ALA A 198 3.29 23.23 11.84
C ALA A 198 3.32 23.82 10.42
N VAL A 199 4.39 23.60 9.66
CA VAL A 199 4.54 24.10 8.29
C VAL A 199 4.62 22.99 7.24
N CYS A 200 4.63 21.74 7.68
CA CYS A 200 4.46 20.60 6.79
C CYS A 200 3.00 20.55 6.33
N PRO A 201 2.71 20.18 5.07
CA PRO A 201 1.35 19.89 4.66
C PRO A 201 0.69 18.86 5.58
N GLU A 202 -0.64 18.94 5.74
CA GLU A 202 -1.41 17.91 6.43
C GLU A 202 -1.20 16.58 5.72
N GLY A 203 -0.66 15.61 6.44
CA GLY A 203 -0.31 14.31 5.88
C GLY A 203 0.65 13.52 6.76
N PRO A 204 0.97 12.28 6.35
CA PRO A 204 1.76 11.35 7.16
C PRO A 204 3.15 11.87 7.55
N LEU A 205 3.78 12.70 6.71
CA LEU A 205 5.09 13.28 7.04
C LEU A 205 4.97 14.31 8.18
N GLY A 206 3.95 15.15 8.16
CA GLY A 206 3.71 16.14 9.22
C GLY A 206 3.45 15.49 10.58
N GLU A 207 2.64 14.42 10.58
CA GLU A 207 2.38 13.60 11.78
C GLU A 207 3.66 12.94 12.31
N LEU A 208 4.48 12.37 11.42
CA LEU A 208 5.77 11.80 11.81
C LEU A 208 6.66 12.87 12.45
N LEU A 209 6.85 14.01 11.78
CA LEU A 209 7.68 15.10 12.28
C LEU A 209 7.23 15.61 13.65
N GLY A 210 5.92 15.69 13.88
CA GLY A 210 5.33 16.11 15.16
C GLY A 210 5.56 15.10 16.29
N ARG A 211 5.77 13.82 15.98
CA ARG A 211 6.03 12.75 16.95
C ARG A 211 7.52 12.55 17.27
N LEU A 212 8.43 13.12 16.48
CA LEU A 212 9.86 12.94 16.68
C LEU A 212 10.39 13.77 17.85
N VAL A 213 11.29 13.17 18.64
CA VAL A 213 12.10 13.86 19.63
C VAL A 213 13.45 14.19 19.01
N PHE A 214 13.75 15.48 18.85
CA PHE A 214 15.03 15.97 18.35
C PHE A 214 16.00 16.25 19.49
N SER A 215 17.27 15.86 19.34
CA SER A 215 18.29 16.04 20.38
C SER A 215 19.67 16.39 19.82
N GLY A 216 20.48 17.08 20.61
CA GLY A 216 21.80 17.49 20.16
C GLY A 216 21.75 18.52 19.02
N LYS A 217 22.90 18.79 18.42
CA LYS A 217 23.02 19.78 17.34
C LYS A 217 22.37 19.25 16.06
N GLN A 218 21.55 20.07 15.42
CA GLN A 218 20.91 19.76 14.15
C GLN A 218 21.49 20.65 13.06
N THR A 219 21.80 20.07 11.91
CA THR A 219 22.32 20.80 10.77
C THR A 219 21.57 20.42 9.51
N LEU A 220 21.16 21.43 8.75
CA LEU A 220 20.47 21.27 7.48
C LEU A 220 21.10 22.23 6.48
N ARG A 221 21.56 21.71 5.35
CA ARG A 221 22.14 22.49 4.27
C ARG A 221 21.28 22.35 3.02
N VAL A 222 20.87 23.47 2.43
CA VAL A 222 20.05 23.51 1.22
C VAL A 222 20.76 24.28 0.13
N TYR A 223 20.96 23.65 -1.02
CA TYR A 223 21.42 24.30 -2.24
C TYR A 223 20.22 24.64 -3.11
N ARG A 224 20.12 25.90 -3.53
CA ARG A 224 19.01 26.40 -4.36
C ARG A 224 19.49 27.02 -5.66
N THR A 225 18.61 26.99 -6.66
CA THR A 225 18.71 27.82 -7.87
C THR A 225 18.63 29.32 -7.51
N GLU A 226 18.85 30.18 -8.50
CA GLU A 226 18.61 31.63 -8.37
C GLU A 226 17.15 31.96 -8.03
N ALA A 227 16.21 31.13 -8.52
CA ALA A 227 14.78 31.28 -8.27
C ALA A 227 14.32 30.68 -6.92
N GLY A 228 15.24 30.21 -6.06
CA GLY A 228 14.91 29.65 -4.75
C GLY A 228 14.45 28.18 -4.75
N VAL A 229 14.44 27.52 -5.91
CA VAL A 229 14.08 26.09 -6.03
C VAL A 229 15.22 25.22 -5.45
N PRO A 230 14.94 24.28 -4.53
CA PRO A 230 15.95 23.39 -3.95
C PRO A 230 16.47 22.39 -5.00
N LEU A 231 17.78 22.10 -4.93
CA LEU A 231 18.49 21.16 -5.81
C LEU A 231 19.20 20.04 -5.05
N ARG A 232 19.61 20.33 -3.81
CA ARG A 232 20.30 19.39 -2.93
C ARG A 232 20.06 19.78 -1.48
N VAL A 233 19.77 18.79 -0.66
CA VAL A 233 19.53 18.92 0.77
C VAL A 233 20.40 17.91 1.51
N GLU A 234 21.06 18.39 2.56
CA GLU A 234 21.83 17.57 3.48
C GLU A 234 21.35 17.83 4.89
N TYR A 235 20.75 16.83 5.53
CA TYR A 235 20.42 16.88 6.94
C TYR A 235 21.34 15.96 7.73
N ASN A 236 21.84 16.45 8.86
CA ASN A 236 22.57 15.67 9.83
C ASN A 236 22.12 16.10 11.23
N GLY A 237 21.66 15.15 12.03
CA GLY A 237 21.18 15.42 13.37
C GLY A 237 20.88 14.16 14.15
N ALA A 238 20.33 14.33 15.35
CA ALA A 238 19.80 13.20 16.11
C ALA A 238 18.31 13.38 16.40
N CYS A 239 17.53 12.35 16.07
CA CYS A 239 16.11 12.27 16.38
C CYS A 239 15.66 10.82 16.55
N GLY A 240 14.53 10.62 17.20
CA GLY A 240 13.93 9.31 17.43
C GLY A 240 12.45 9.44 17.80
N THR A 241 11.77 8.31 18.00
CA THR A 241 10.37 8.29 18.46
C THR A 241 10.24 8.69 19.93
N ASP A 242 11.32 8.57 20.70
CA ASP A 242 11.44 8.97 22.10
C ASP A 242 12.93 9.19 22.46
N GLU A 243 13.19 9.56 23.72
CA GLU A 243 14.55 9.82 24.22
C GLU A 243 15.42 8.56 24.36
N GLU A 244 14.82 7.38 24.44
CA GLU A 244 15.53 6.10 24.60
C GLU A 244 15.96 5.53 23.24
N HIS A 245 15.18 5.80 22.19
CA HIS A 245 15.35 5.29 20.83
C HIS A 245 15.89 6.34 19.84
N LEU A 246 16.82 7.18 20.30
CA LEU A 246 17.48 8.19 19.46
C LEU A 246 18.39 7.56 18.39
N ARG A 247 18.33 8.11 17.17
CA ARG A 247 19.16 7.75 16.03
C ARG A 247 19.96 8.95 15.55
N THR A 248 21.18 8.70 15.07
CA THR A 248 21.93 9.70 14.30
C THR A 248 21.48 9.60 12.86
N VAL A 249 20.76 10.61 12.38
CA VAL A 249 20.13 10.60 11.06
C VAL A 249 20.95 11.45 10.10
N HIS A 250 21.28 10.87 8.96
CA HIS A 250 21.88 11.55 7.83
C HIS A 250 20.99 11.39 6.61
N ILE A 251 20.56 12.50 6.02
CA ILE A 251 19.78 12.51 4.78
C ILE A 251 20.55 13.31 3.74
N LEU A 252 20.70 12.74 2.56
CA LEU A 252 21.13 13.45 1.35
C LEU A 252 20.02 13.29 0.31
N TRP A 253 19.41 14.39 -0.08
CA TRP A 253 18.39 14.39 -1.13
C TRP A 253 18.81 15.33 -2.24
N ARG A 254 18.99 14.80 -3.44
CA ARG A 254 19.22 15.58 -4.67
C ARG A 254 17.93 15.53 -5.48
N LEU A 255 17.51 16.68 -5.98
CA LEU A 255 16.22 16.79 -6.62
C LEU A 255 16.23 17.82 -7.75
N ARG A 256 15.39 17.56 -8.75
CA ARG A 256 15.10 18.47 -9.85
C ARG A 256 13.69 18.24 -10.31
N ARG A 257 12.86 19.28 -10.24
CA ARG A 257 11.46 19.22 -10.67
C ARG A 257 11.22 20.35 -11.66
N ASP A 258 11.26 20.03 -12.95
CA ASP A 258 10.97 20.99 -14.04
C ASP A 258 10.14 20.36 -15.16
N ASP A 259 9.77 21.17 -16.15
CA ASP A 259 8.93 20.74 -17.28
C ASP A 259 9.55 19.62 -18.14
N THR A 260 10.85 19.38 -18.01
CA THR A 260 11.59 18.39 -18.82
C THR A 260 11.80 17.06 -18.10
N SER A 261 11.98 17.11 -16.78
CA SER A 261 12.14 15.93 -15.96
C SER A 261 11.87 16.24 -14.49
N TRP A 262 11.28 15.26 -13.81
CA TRP A 262 11.25 15.22 -12.36
C TRP A 262 12.17 14.10 -11.90
N ARG A 263 13.23 14.44 -11.17
CA ARG A 263 14.21 13.53 -10.62
C ARG A 263 14.32 13.71 -9.12
N ASP A 264 14.33 12.60 -8.39
CA ASP A 264 14.61 12.54 -6.96
C ASP A 264 15.64 11.45 -6.68
N GLU A 265 16.67 11.75 -5.90
CA GLU A 265 17.70 10.82 -5.46
C GLU A 265 17.93 11.03 -3.96
N LEU A 266 17.48 10.08 -3.15
CA LEU A 266 17.47 10.17 -1.69
C LEU A 266 18.33 9.05 -1.10
N THR A 267 19.23 9.42 -0.20
CA THR A 267 19.93 8.50 0.69
C THR A 267 19.63 8.89 2.12
N LEU A 268 19.20 7.93 2.93
CA LEU A 268 19.00 8.08 4.37
C LEU A 268 19.82 7.00 5.10
N THR A 269 20.52 7.40 6.16
CA THR A 269 21.11 6.46 7.12
C THR A 269 20.77 6.88 8.53
N SER A 270 20.41 5.92 9.37
CA SER A 270 19.93 6.19 10.73
C SER A 270 20.45 5.18 11.77
N PRO A 271 21.78 5.10 12.00
CA PRO A 271 22.32 4.30 13.10
C PRO A 271 21.77 4.75 14.46
N ALA A 272 21.42 3.78 15.31
CA ALA A 272 21.04 4.03 16.70
C ALA A 272 22.21 4.66 17.47
N GLN A 273 21.91 5.60 18.37
CA GLN A 273 22.93 6.19 19.24
C GLN A 273 23.43 5.19 20.30
N LYS A 274 22.61 4.20 20.62
CA LYS A 274 22.91 3.10 21.53
C LYS A 274 22.60 1.79 20.81
N GLY A 275 23.50 0.81 20.94
CA GLY A 275 23.37 -0.47 20.25
C GLY A 275 24.01 -0.47 18.86
N SER A 276 23.65 -1.47 18.06
CA SER A 276 24.20 -1.71 16.71
C SER A 276 23.18 -1.52 15.59
N ASP A 277 21.96 -1.12 15.94
CA ASP A 277 20.87 -1.04 14.98
C ASP A 277 21.10 0.11 14.00
N ARG A 278 20.73 -0.12 12.75
CA ARG A 278 20.93 0.86 11.69
C ARG A 278 19.97 0.60 10.55
N ASP A 279 19.40 1.66 10.01
CA ASP A 279 18.72 1.60 8.72
C ASP A 279 19.49 2.38 7.67
N THR A 280 19.37 1.94 6.43
CA THR A 280 19.92 2.60 5.25
C THR A 280 18.91 2.48 4.12
N LEU A 281 18.46 3.62 3.59
CA LEU A 281 17.59 3.71 2.43
C LEU A 281 18.35 4.41 1.31
N ASN A 282 18.30 3.86 0.11
CA ASN A 282 18.62 4.53 -1.13
C ASN A 282 17.37 4.50 -2.00
N TYR A 283 17.06 5.61 -2.63
CA TYR A 283 15.91 5.78 -3.50
C TYR A 283 16.29 6.66 -4.67
N SER A 284 15.82 6.31 -5.85
CA SER A 284 16.03 7.06 -7.08
C SER A 284 14.77 7.00 -7.92
N GLN A 285 14.36 8.14 -8.46
CA GLN A 285 13.24 8.24 -9.37
C GLN A 285 13.56 9.25 -10.48
N LEU A 286 13.15 8.91 -11.69
CA LEU A 286 13.16 9.77 -12.86
C LEU A 286 11.84 9.65 -13.61
N ILE A 287 11.16 10.77 -13.70
CA ILE A 287 9.94 10.97 -14.45
C ILE A 287 10.26 11.86 -15.64
N THR A 288 10.01 11.37 -16.85
CA THR A 288 10.25 12.08 -18.10
C THR A 288 8.93 12.26 -18.87
N PRO A 289 8.39 13.49 -18.95
CA PRO A 289 7.33 13.82 -19.89
C PRO A 289 7.90 13.95 -21.32
N LYS A 290 7.32 13.24 -22.30
CA LYS A 290 7.69 13.35 -23.72
C LYS A 290 6.49 13.12 -24.63
N ASN A 291 6.15 14.09 -25.48
CA ASN A 291 5.07 13.96 -26.48
C ASN A 291 3.74 13.46 -25.86
N LYS A 292 3.32 14.05 -24.74
CA LYS A 292 2.18 13.63 -23.90
C LYS A 292 2.34 12.27 -23.20
N GLN A 293 3.33 11.45 -23.55
CA GLN A 293 3.69 10.25 -22.79
C GLN A 293 4.43 10.63 -21.52
N ARG A 294 4.24 9.87 -20.43
CA ARG A 294 5.04 9.96 -19.22
C ARG A 294 5.76 8.64 -19.04
N THR A 295 7.06 8.67 -18.78
CA THR A 295 7.80 7.48 -18.34
C THR A 295 8.31 7.73 -16.94
N MET A 296 8.07 6.79 -16.05
CA MET A 296 8.59 6.78 -14.69
C MET A 296 9.56 5.61 -14.58
N LYS A 297 10.76 5.87 -14.09
CA LYS A 297 11.76 4.87 -13.76
C LYS A 297 12.25 5.12 -12.36
N GLY A 298 12.59 4.09 -11.62
CA GLY A 298 13.25 4.26 -10.35
C GLY A 298 13.63 2.95 -9.72
N ASP A 299 14.34 3.08 -8.63
CA ASP A 299 14.84 1.98 -7.82
C ASP A 299 14.89 2.40 -6.35
N PHE A 300 14.77 1.41 -5.47
CA PHE A 300 15.05 1.60 -4.05
C PHE A 300 15.81 0.41 -3.49
N SER A 301 16.58 0.66 -2.43
CA SER A 301 17.19 -0.36 -1.59
C SER A 301 17.10 0.09 -0.14
N TYR A 302 16.47 -0.72 0.70
CA TYR A 302 16.38 -0.52 2.12
C TYR A 302 17.06 -1.68 2.85
N ALA A 303 17.99 -1.37 3.75
CA ALA A 303 18.67 -2.34 4.59
C ALA A 303 18.43 -1.99 6.06
N SER A 304 17.93 -2.95 6.83
CA SER A 304 17.69 -2.84 8.26
C SER A 304 18.59 -3.82 8.99
N SER A 305 19.51 -3.29 9.80
CA SER A 305 20.33 -4.06 10.75
C SER A 305 19.66 -4.01 12.11
N ARG A 306 19.28 -5.17 12.66
CA ARG A 306 18.77 -5.33 14.03
C ARG A 306 19.59 -6.42 14.72
N GLU A 307 20.25 -6.06 15.81
CA GLU A 307 21.09 -6.98 16.59
C GLU A 307 22.16 -7.74 15.75
N GLY A 308 22.59 -7.16 14.63
CA GLY A 308 23.58 -7.75 13.71
C GLY A 308 22.98 -8.61 12.58
N VAL A 309 21.68 -8.87 12.59
CA VAL A 309 20.95 -9.47 11.46
C VAL A 309 20.56 -8.36 10.50
N VAL A 310 20.85 -8.54 9.21
CA VAL A 310 20.57 -7.55 8.17
C VAL A 310 19.52 -8.11 7.22
N SER A 311 18.34 -7.49 7.21
CA SER A 311 17.32 -7.71 6.19
C SER A 311 17.39 -6.63 5.12
N THR A 312 17.07 -6.99 3.88
CA THR A 312 17.12 -6.07 2.75
C THR A 312 15.86 -6.15 1.90
N TRP A 313 15.40 -4.98 1.47
CA TRP A 313 14.33 -4.80 0.52
C TRP A 313 14.90 -4.06 -0.69
N GLU A 314 14.61 -4.54 -1.88
CA GLU A 314 15.04 -3.91 -3.13
C GLU A 314 13.85 -3.82 -4.06
N GLY A 315 13.75 -2.74 -4.82
CA GLY A 315 12.73 -2.62 -5.85
C GLY A 315 13.23 -1.83 -7.04
N GLU A 316 12.66 -2.12 -8.20
CA GLU A 316 12.87 -1.36 -9.42
C GLU A 316 11.52 -1.24 -10.12
N TRP A 317 11.27 -0.10 -10.75
CA TRP A 317 10.09 0.11 -11.56
C TRP A 317 10.44 0.85 -12.84
N GLN A 318 9.75 0.46 -13.90
CA GLN A 318 9.74 1.16 -15.16
C GLN A 318 8.31 1.13 -15.71
N LEU A 319 7.60 2.24 -15.49
CA LEU A 319 6.22 2.42 -15.91
C LEU A 319 6.14 3.49 -17.01
N LYS A 320 5.18 3.32 -17.91
CA LYS A 320 4.96 4.22 -19.02
C LYS A 320 3.48 4.44 -19.24
N THR A 321 3.11 5.71 -19.43
CA THR A 321 1.81 6.09 -19.96
C THR A 321 1.89 6.47 -21.44
N ALA A 322 0.89 6.05 -22.20
CA ALA A 322 0.73 6.38 -23.61
C ALA A 322 -0.69 6.91 -23.87
N PRO A 323 -0.90 8.23 -23.87
CA PRO A 323 -2.21 8.80 -24.20
C PRO A 323 -2.49 8.67 -25.70
N ALA A 324 -3.75 8.36 -26.00
CA ALA A 324 -4.35 8.41 -27.32
C ALA A 324 -5.63 9.27 -27.26
N LYS A 325 -6.45 9.23 -28.32
CA LYS A 325 -7.72 9.96 -28.33
C LYS A 325 -8.68 9.24 -27.37
N ASP A 326 -9.13 9.96 -26.33
CA ASP A 326 -10.10 9.49 -25.33
C ASP A 326 -9.64 8.31 -24.45
N GLU A 327 -8.35 7.94 -24.48
CA GLU A 327 -7.78 6.88 -23.63
C GLU A 327 -6.30 7.14 -23.27
N THR A 328 -5.82 6.56 -22.17
CA THR A 328 -4.41 6.52 -21.76
C THR A 328 -4.06 5.12 -21.32
N LYS A 329 -3.06 4.51 -21.96
CA LYS A 329 -2.54 3.20 -21.54
C LYS A 329 -1.47 3.34 -20.48
N LEU A 330 -1.51 2.51 -19.44
CA LEU A 330 -0.47 2.31 -18.44
C LEU A 330 0.13 0.92 -18.66
N SER A 331 1.44 0.86 -18.85
CA SER A 331 2.17 -0.38 -19.07
C SER A 331 3.54 -0.32 -18.42
N GLY A 332 4.14 -1.47 -18.13
CA GLY A 332 5.51 -1.52 -17.64
C GLY A 332 5.75 -2.72 -16.76
N GLU A 333 6.73 -2.61 -15.90
CA GLU A 333 7.06 -3.61 -14.90
C GLU A 333 7.54 -2.92 -13.63
N PHE A 334 7.20 -3.49 -12.48
CA PHE A 334 7.88 -3.20 -11.24
C PHE A 334 8.13 -4.50 -10.47
N PHE A 335 9.14 -4.52 -9.62
CA PHE A 335 9.34 -5.62 -8.69
C PHE A 335 9.72 -5.13 -7.32
N ILE A 336 9.42 -5.97 -6.33
CA ILE A 336 9.94 -5.86 -4.97
C ILE A 336 10.60 -7.19 -4.63
N ARG A 337 11.74 -7.13 -3.98
CA ARG A 337 12.51 -8.27 -3.50
C ARG A 337 12.78 -8.08 -2.02
N TYR A 338 12.41 -9.07 -1.23
CA TYR A 338 12.73 -9.15 0.18
C TYR A 338 13.74 -10.26 0.43
N GLN A 339 14.71 -9.98 1.28
CA GLN A 339 15.68 -10.95 1.76
C GLN A 339 15.83 -10.75 3.29
N PRO A 340 15.41 -11.73 4.11
CA PRO A 340 15.35 -11.59 5.58
C PRO A 340 16.74 -11.56 6.22
N GLU A 341 17.70 -12.29 5.65
CA GLU A 341 19.09 -12.29 6.07
C GLU A 341 20.02 -12.45 4.86
N LYS A 342 21.25 -11.96 4.98
CA LYS A 342 22.22 -11.88 3.86
C LYS A 342 22.44 -13.20 3.10
N ASP A 343 22.31 -14.34 3.76
CA ASP A 343 22.49 -15.67 3.17
C ASP A 343 21.19 -16.50 3.15
N GLY A 344 20.05 -15.90 3.53
CA GLY A 344 18.75 -16.55 3.56
C GLY A 344 18.02 -16.45 2.20
N ASP A 345 17.01 -17.30 2.05
CA ASP A 345 16.15 -17.37 0.88
C ASP A 345 15.51 -16.00 0.62
N TRP A 346 15.56 -15.53 -0.63
CA TRP A 346 14.89 -14.28 -1.01
C TRP A 346 13.58 -14.56 -1.74
N GLN A 347 12.63 -13.65 -1.56
CA GLN A 347 11.37 -13.62 -2.28
C GLN A 347 11.33 -12.40 -3.20
N LYS A 348 10.92 -12.58 -4.46
CA LYS A 348 10.74 -11.49 -5.43
C LYS A 348 9.36 -11.57 -6.03
N THR A 349 8.59 -10.49 -5.89
CA THR A 349 7.31 -10.30 -6.56
C THR A 349 7.49 -9.32 -7.71
N THR A 350 7.17 -9.74 -8.92
CA THR A 350 7.22 -8.91 -10.15
C THR A 350 5.82 -8.69 -10.67
N CYS A 351 5.47 -7.44 -10.94
CA CYS A 351 4.16 -7.00 -11.37
C CYS A 351 4.27 -6.32 -12.73
N THR A 352 3.46 -6.77 -13.69
CA THR A 352 3.43 -6.25 -15.07
C THR A 352 2.02 -5.74 -15.37
N PRO A 353 1.74 -4.45 -15.15
CA PRO A 353 0.45 -3.86 -15.49
C PRO A 353 0.30 -3.66 -17.01
N ASP A 354 -0.93 -3.86 -17.49
CA ASP A 354 -1.41 -3.43 -18.81
C ASP A 354 -2.85 -2.94 -18.65
N PHE A 355 -2.98 -1.64 -18.35
CA PHE A 355 -4.26 -0.99 -18.07
C PHE A 355 -4.55 0.10 -19.09
N THR A 356 -5.82 0.30 -19.40
CA THR A 356 -6.31 1.40 -20.23
C THR A 356 -7.28 2.24 -19.42
N LEU A 357 -6.95 3.52 -19.25
CA LEU A 357 -7.79 4.53 -18.64
C LEU A 357 -8.58 5.24 -19.75
N TYR A 358 -9.90 5.16 -19.72
CA TYR A 358 -10.77 5.79 -20.71
C TYR A 358 -11.25 7.16 -20.20
N HIS A 359 -11.14 8.17 -21.07
CA HIS A 359 -11.45 9.60 -20.81
C HIS A 359 -12.63 10.12 -21.64
N THR A 360 -13.46 9.25 -22.19
CA THR A 360 -14.66 9.63 -22.95
C THR A 360 -15.54 10.60 -22.14
N GLU A 361 -16.25 11.52 -22.82
CA GLU A 361 -17.23 12.44 -22.21
C GLU A 361 -18.29 11.64 -21.39
N GLY A 362 -18.00 11.40 -20.10
CA GLY A 362 -18.70 10.43 -19.27
C GLY A 362 -17.93 10.08 -17.98
N VAL A 363 -18.34 9.00 -17.33
CA VAL A 363 -17.72 8.47 -16.10
C VAL A 363 -16.39 7.80 -16.46
N PRO A 364 -15.25 8.17 -15.84
CA PRO A 364 -13.98 7.56 -16.16
C PRO A 364 -13.98 6.08 -15.80
N THR A 365 -13.38 5.26 -16.66
CA THR A 365 -13.22 3.81 -16.44
C THR A 365 -11.76 3.40 -16.64
N LEU A 366 -11.32 2.41 -15.89
CA LEU A 366 -10.01 1.78 -16.03
C LEU A 366 -10.25 0.29 -16.22
N SER A 367 -9.64 -0.29 -17.25
CA SER A 367 -9.79 -1.71 -17.53
C SER A 367 -8.46 -2.29 -17.99
N GLY A 368 -8.14 -3.50 -17.56
CA GLY A 368 -6.96 -4.19 -18.02
C GLY A 368 -6.52 -5.31 -17.10
N THR A 369 -5.24 -5.63 -17.15
CA THR A 369 -4.68 -6.77 -16.47
C THR A 369 -3.43 -6.43 -15.67
N LEU A 370 -3.20 -7.18 -14.61
CA LEU A 370 -1.96 -7.20 -13.85
C LEU A 370 -1.44 -8.64 -13.80
N ASN A 371 -0.28 -8.89 -14.39
CA ASN A 371 0.42 -10.16 -14.18
C ASN A 371 1.34 -10.04 -12.96
N MET A 372 1.17 -10.91 -11.98
CA MET A 372 1.96 -10.97 -10.76
C MET A 372 2.73 -12.28 -10.70
N LYS A 373 4.04 -12.21 -10.46
CA LYS A 373 4.94 -13.36 -10.40
C LYS A 373 5.75 -13.35 -9.12
N THR A 374 5.62 -14.39 -8.31
CA THR A 374 6.40 -14.58 -7.09
C THR A 374 7.46 -15.65 -7.31
N HIS A 375 8.73 -15.31 -7.07
CA HIS A 375 9.84 -16.24 -7.08
C HIS A 375 10.45 -16.36 -5.69
N GLN A 376 10.88 -17.58 -5.33
CA GLN A 376 11.78 -17.84 -4.21
C GLN A 376 13.08 -18.44 -4.77
N ASP A 377 14.22 -17.79 -4.54
CA ASP A 377 15.55 -18.26 -4.99
C ASP A 377 15.63 -18.65 -6.49
N ASN A 378 15.03 -17.81 -7.34
CA ASN A 378 14.87 -18.00 -8.80
C ASN A 378 13.89 -19.10 -9.22
N VAL A 379 13.23 -19.79 -8.29
CA VAL A 379 12.16 -20.74 -8.59
C VAL A 379 10.84 -19.97 -8.61
N LEU A 380 10.12 -20.03 -9.74
CA LEU A 380 8.75 -19.51 -9.81
C LEU A 380 7.88 -20.30 -8.84
N LYS A 381 7.31 -19.60 -7.86
CA LYS A 381 6.38 -20.17 -6.89
C LYS A 381 4.95 -19.96 -7.33
N GLU A 382 4.64 -18.76 -7.77
CA GLU A 382 3.29 -18.37 -8.13
C GLU A 382 3.29 -17.42 -9.31
N GLU A 383 2.31 -17.56 -10.21
CA GLU A 383 1.99 -16.59 -11.24
C GLU A 383 0.48 -16.43 -11.31
N TYR A 384 0.00 -15.19 -11.21
CA TYR A 384 -1.41 -14.83 -11.28
C TYR A 384 -1.63 -13.78 -12.36
N LEU A 385 -2.70 -13.93 -13.14
CA LEU A 385 -3.21 -12.90 -14.02
C LEU A 385 -4.51 -12.35 -13.44
N LEU A 386 -4.45 -11.13 -12.93
CA LEU A 386 -5.61 -10.40 -12.46
C LEU A 386 -6.17 -9.60 -13.62
N THR A 387 -7.48 -9.64 -13.83
CA THR A 387 -8.19 -8.73 -14.73
C THR A 387 -9.06 -7.84 -13.88
N ALA A 388 -8.96 -6.53 -14.08
CA ALA A 388 -9.69 -5.56 -13.27
C ALA A 388 -10.40 -4.52 -14.14
N ASP A 389 -11.62 -4.21 -13.75
CA ASP A 389 -12.45 -3.13 -14.29
C ASP A 389 -12.86 -2.18 -13.16
N ILE A 390 -12.41 -0.94 -13.22
CA ILE A 390 -12.71 0.12 -12.26
C ILE A 390 -13.62 1.16 -12.91
N PHE A 391 -14.70 1.51 -12.24
CA PHE A 391 -15.68 2.48 -12.69
C PHE A 391 -16.36 3.15 -11.50
N ARG A 392 -17.04 4.26 -11.73
CA ARG A 392 -17.80 4.92 -10.66
C ARG A 392 -19.20 4.35 -10.53
N THR A 393 -19.68 4.30 -9.30
CA THR A 393 -20.98 3.74 -8.94
C THR A 393 -21.79 4.70 -8.07
N GLY A 394 -23.02 4.29 -7.72
CA GLY A 394 -23.87 5.05 -6.81
C GLY A 394 -23.47 4.89 -5.34
N TYR A 395 -23.83 5.87 -4.52
CA TYR A 395 -23.62 5.82 -3.07
C TYR A 395 -24.35 4.65 -2.43
N THR A 396 -23.67 3.98 -1.50
CA THR A 396 -24.27 3.00 -0.60
C THR A 396 -24.45 3.58 0.80
N SER A 397 -25.52 3.17 1.46
CA SER A 397 -25.77 3.51 2.85
C SER A 397 -25.18 2.44 3.76
N TRP A 398 -24.34 2.85 4.69
CA TRP A 398 -24.01 2.04 5.85
C TRP A 398 -25.17 2.04 6.84
N SER A 399 -25.43 0.88 7.46
CA SER A 399 -26.44 0.75 8.52
C SER A 399 -25.87 -0.04 9.68
N MET A 400 -26.04 0.49 10.90
CA MET A 400 -25.71 -0.25 12.10
C MET A 400 -26.54 -1.53 12.21
N ARG A 401 -25.89 -2.59 12.68
CA ARG A 401 -26.53 -3.87 12.95
C ARG A 401 -27.15 -3.87 14.35
N GLU A 402 -27.88 -4.93 14.68
CA GLU A 402 -28.59 -5.06 15.95
C GLU A 402 -27.66 -5.03 17.16
N GLU A 403 -26.47 -5.63 17.02
CA GLU A 403 -25.46 -5.75 18.06
C GLU A 403 -24.15 -5.07 17.65
N THR A 404 -23.46 -4.45 18.62
CA THR A 404 -22.10 -3.91 18.44
C THR A 404 -21.17 -4.52 19.49
N VAL A 405 -20.11 -5.16 19.02
CA VAL A 405 -19.06 -5.77 19.84
C VAL A 405 -17.82 -4.88 19.81
N TYR A 406 -17.43 -4.35 20.97
CA TYR A 406 -16.24 -3.50 21.11
C TYR A 406 -15.01 -4.36 21.41
N LEU A 407 -14.11 -4.48 20.44
CA LEU A 407 -12.95 -5.37 20.51
C LEU A 407 -11.97 -5.01 21.62
N ASP A 408 -11.80 -3.71 21.87
CA ASP A 408 -10.94 -3.19 22.93
C ASP A 408 -11.39 -3.59 24.35
N THR A 409 -12.63 -4.12 24.48
CA THR A 409 -13.19 -4.59 25.76
C THR A 409 -13.07 -6.09 25.96
N LEU A 410 -12.68 -6.84 24.93
CA LEU A 410 -12.55 -8.29 24.98
C LEU A 410 -11.21 -8.70 25.59
N SER A 411 -11.22 -9.78 26.37
CA SER A 411 -10.01 -10.49 26.75
C SER A 411 -9.40 -11.25 25.56
N ALA A 412 -8.15 -11.70 25.68
CA ALA A 412 -7.47 -12.45 24.63
C ALA A 412 -8.20 -13.76 24.26
N ASP A 413 -8.79 -14.45 25.25
CA ASP A 413 -9.56 -15.66 25.02
C ASP A 413 -10.88 -15.34 24.27
N GLU A 414 -11.57 -14.27 24.65
CA GLU A 414 -12.79 -13.82 23.98
C GLU A 414 -12.53 -13.34 22.54
N LEU A 415 -11.37 -12.71 22.29
CA LEU A 415 -10.95 -12.32 20.95
C LEU A 415 -10.66 -13.54 20.07
N ALA A 416 -9.99 -14.56 20.62
CA ALA A 416 -9.72 -15.81 19.92
C ALA A 416 -11.01 -16.56 19.59
N ASP A 417 -11.97 -16.63 20.52
CA ASP A 417 -13.28 -17.22 20.30
C ASP A 417 -14.09 -16.47 19.22
N ALA A 418 -14.03 -15.13 19.23
CA ALA A 418 -14.66 -14.29 18.21
C ALA A 418 -14.03 -14.52 16.82
N SER A 419 -12.70 -14.55 16.73
CA SER A 419 -11.96 -14.82 15.50
C SER A 419 -12.30 -16.21 14.94
N GLN A 420 -12.35 -17.24 15.80
CA GLN A 420 -12.75 -18.58 15.39
C GLN A 420 -14.21 -18.61 14.89
N SER A 421 -15.13 -17.98 15.61
CA SER A 421 -16.55 -17.93 15.23
C SER A 421 -16.77 -17.25 13.88
N ILE A 422 -16.05 -16.14 13.62
CA ILE A 422 -16.04 -15.45 12.33
C ILE A 422 -15.52 -16.38 11.23
N THR A 423 -14.38 -17.04 11.47
CA THR A 423 -13.77 -17.95 10.51
C THR A 423 -14.73 -19.06 10.12
N GLU A 424 -15.41 -19.67 11.09
CA GLU A 424 -16.39 -20.73 10.86
C GLU A 424 -17.62 -20.21 10.09
N ALA A 425 -18.16 -19.05 10.47
CA ALA A 425 -19.32 -18.44 9.83
C ALA A 425 -19.05 -18.07 8.36
N VAL A 426 -17.94 -17.38 8.09
CA VAL A 426 -17.55 -16.97 6.73
C VAL A 426 -17.24 -18.19 5.87
N SER A 427 -16.50 -19.17 6.40
CA SER A 427 -16.20 -20.41 5.67
C SER A 427 -17.47 -21.18 5.31
N GLY A 428 -18.42 -21.26 6.25
CA GLY A 428 -19.70 -21.94 6.07
C GLY A 428 -20.57 -21.26 5.00
N GLU A 429 -20.77 -19.94 5.11
CA GLU A 429 -21.52 -19.15 4.13
C GLU A 429 -20.88 -19.27 2.73
N PHE A 430 -19.56 -19.11 2.66
CA PHE A 430 -18.82 -19.19 1.41
C PHE A 430 -19.00 -20.56 0.73
N LEU A 431 -18.64 -21.65 1.42
CA LEU A 431 -18.69 -22.99 0.81
C LEU A 431 -20.10 -23.36 0.38
N LEU A 432 -21.10 -23.05 1.20
CA LEU A 432 -22.50 -23.32 0.89
C LEU A 432 -22.95 -22.57 -0.37
N ASN A 433 -22.62 -21.28 -0.48
CA ASN A 433 -22.99 -20.47 -1.64
C ASN A 433 -22.21 -20.87 -2.90
N ILE A 434 -20.93 -21.21 -2.78
CA ILE A 434 -20.16 -21.77 -3.90
C ILE A 434 -20.79 -23.05 -4.42
N ILE A 435 -21.12 -24.00 -3.55
CA ILE A 435 -21.77 -25.25 -3.96
C ILE A 435 -23.12 -25.01 -4.65
N ARG A 436 -23.85 -23.97 -4.22
CA ARG A 436 -25.16 -23.62 -4.79
C ARG A 436 -25.09 -22.95 -6.16
N PHE A 437 -24.08 -22.12 -6.39
CA PHE A 437 -24.01 -21.29 -7.60
C PHE A 437 -23.08 -21.83 -8.68
N VAL A 438 -22.08 -22.63 -8.33
CA VAL A 438 -21.07 -23.15 -9.27
C VAL A 438 -21.46 -24.56 -9.75
N PRO A 439 -21.29 -24.87 -11.05
CA PRO A 439 -21.53 -26.22 -11.57
C PRO A 439 -20.69 -27.29 -10.86
N GLN A 440 -21.29 -28.46 -10.61
CA GLN A 440 -20.65 -29.52 -9.84
C GLN A 440 -19.32 -30.00 -10.47
N GLU A 441 -19.24 -30.06 -11.80
CA GLU A 441 -18.02 -30.41 -12.52
C GLU A 441 -16.85 -29.45 -12.26
N ASP A 442 -17.14 -28.19 -11.94
CA ASP A 442 -16.16 -27.13 -11.72
C ASP A 442 -15.80 -26.98 -10.22
N LEU A 443 -16.52 -27.68 -9.34
CA LEU A 443 -16.22 -27.79 -7.90
C LEU A 443 -15.16 -28.85 -7.58
N MET A 444 -14.68 -29.60 -8.58
CA MET A 444 -13.78 -30.74 -8.38
C MET A 444 -12.48 -30.36 -7.66
N PHE A 445 -12.02 -29.11 -7.77
CA PHE A 445 -10.90 -28.63 -6.98
C PHE A 445 -11.14 -28.69 -5.46
N LEU A 446 -12.36 -28.36 -5.00
CA LEU A 446 -12.74 -28.38 -3.59
C LEU A 446 -12.74 -29.78 -3.00
N PHE A 447 -13.01 -30.76 -3.85
CA PHE A 447 -13.32 -32.13 -3.47
C PHE A 447 -12.24 -33.14 -3.88
N ALA A 448 -11.13 -32.66 -4.47
CA ALA A 448 -10.10 -33.49 -5.08
C ALA A 448 -9.51 -34.57 -4.14
N ASP A 449 -9.54 -34.32 -2.83
CA ASP A 449 -8.98 -35.21 -1.81
C ASP A 449 -10.07 -35.88 -0.93
N LEU A 450 -11.36 -35.75 -1.28
CA LEU A 450 -12.49 -36.31 -0.53
C LEU A 450 -13.06 -37.58 -1.21
N PRO A 451 -13.51 -38.58 -0.43
CA PRO A 451 -14.25 -39.72 -0.98
C PRO A 451 -15.55 -39.28 -1.65
N GLU A 452 -15.93 -39.92 -2.76
CA GLU A 452 -17.15 -39.62 -3.53
C GLU A 452 -18.42 -39.65 -2.66
N GLU A 453 -18.51 -40.58 -1.71
CA GLU A 453 -19.63 -40.64 -0.75
C GLU A 453 -19.73 -39.39 0.12
N THR A 454 -18.59 -38.84 0.57
CA THR A 454 -18.52 -37.61 1.35
C THR A 454 -18.90 -36.41 0.50
N VAL A 455 -18.43 -36.35 -0.74
CA VAL A 455 -18.76 -35.28 -1.69
C VAL A 455 -20.25 -35.27 -1.96
N ASN A 456 -20.85 -36.42 -2.27
CA ASN A 456 -22.29 -36.53 -2.50
C ASN A 456 -23.10 -36.12 -1.26
N ALA A 457 -22.68 -36.53 -0.06
CA ALA A 457 -23.34 -36.11 1.17
C ALA A 457 -23.28 -34.58 1.38
N ILE A 458 -22.14 -33.95 1.10
CA ILE A 458 -21.98 -32.48 1.17
C ILE A 458 -22.88 -31.79 0.12
N MET A 459 -22.87 -32.28 -1.11
CA MET A 459 -23.67 -31.73 -2.21
C MET A 459 -25.17 -31.87 -1.96
N ASP A 460 -25.62 -32.98 -1.36
CA ASP A 460 -27.02 -33.20 -1.02
C ASP A 460 -27.44 -32.31 0.15
N ALA A 461 -26.61 -32.17 1.18
CA ALA A 461 -26.87 -31.29 2.32
C ALA A 461 -26.94 -29.80 1.90
N ALA A 462 -26.18 -29.37 0.89
CA ALA A 462 -26.19 -27.99 0.41
C ALA A 462 -27.42 -27.64 -0.45
N LYS A 463 -28.14 -28.65 -0.97
CA LYS A 463 -29.37 -28.51 -1.76
C LYS A 463 -30.65 -28.42 -0.91
N GLU A 464 -30.58 -28.87 0.34
CA GLU A 464 -31.61 -28.63 1.36
C GLU A 464 -31.53 -27.17 1.88
#